data_AF-A0A351F6L5-F1
#
_entry.id   AF-A0A351F6L5-F1
#
_cell.length_a   1.000
_cell.length_b   1.000
_cell.length_c   1.000
_cell.angle_alpha   90.00
_cell.angle_beta   90.00
_cell.angle_gamma   90.00
#
_symmetry.space_group_name_H-M   'P 1'
#
loop_
_entity.id
_entity.type
_entity.pdbx_description
1 polymer ?
#
loop_
_entity_poly.entity_id
_entity_poly.type
_entity_poly.pdbx_seq_one_letter_code
_entity_poly.pdbx_strand_id
1 'polypeptide(L)'
;MFRKILAFIISLTLGVLTFMPPLRIGAVDGNEIFVAPDGNDLADGTISSPLATLSAAKEKAKSLSGSVTVYFRGGSYTIDSTVQFDGSDKSDVVYKAYKNEKVTFTSGTPYTGFEECTVNGVRAFKKNIGKGADFNILFNEKTTLSRTRYPESGYLYVTDASDDDILPGDDKTDPYHAGFLGMYVDKSKLDNFKNMEDVEIKLLHFWKDETLLIKSYNEETGHIAFNKTSTMRINKSDRFFLQNVFEMLRKPGQWYLDKSEGTLYVIPETSDSPESYTVWGSTTETMISVDGADGISFENILFRANGFYYSTEREHSQAAYNAKSCITYRNAKNFHIKNCEFRDIAACSILLGKAVRNASIDSCLFNNIGAQAVYVHGENIDVNDPDVTKNITITNNQISEYGRTYFNAVAILIIHANSVDITHNEIHDGYYTAVSVGWVWGYDYNVSYNNKVCDNLIYNIGQGWLSDMGGIYMLGNQPGTVISGNVIHNVSADPEEGGYGGWGIYLDEGSSYMLVEKNLAYACGSDSYHLHYGSYNTVR
;
A
#
# COMPACT_ATOMS: atom_id res chain seq x y z
N MET A 1 -39.66 62.68 82.62
CA MET A 1 -38.25 62.45 82.98
C MET A 1 -37.98 60.96 82.84
N PHE A 2 -37.15 60.59 81.87
CA PHE A 2 -37.17 59.27 81.22
C PHE A 2 -36.62 58.11 82.06
N ARG A 3 -37.23 56.94 81.82
CA ARG A 3 -37.14 55.68 82.54
C ARG A 3 -35.89 54.85 82.20
N LYS A 4 -35.40 54.15 83.24
CA LYS A 4 -35.01 52.72 83.34
C LYS A 4 -35.00 51.88 82.05
N ILE A 5 -34.04 50.94 81.93
CA ILE A 5 -34.22 49.47 82.11
C ILE A 5 -32.92 48.73 81.73
N LEU A 6 -32.66 47.64 82.45
CA LEU A 6 -31.54 46.72 82.45
C LEU A 6 -31.93 45.41 81.72
N ALA A 7 -31.08 44.82 80.88
CA ALA A 7 -30.99 43.37 80.55
C ALA A 7 -29.96 43.13 79.42
N PHE A 8 -28.80 42.53 79.68
CA PHE A 8 -28.44 41.08 79.65
C PHE A 8 -27.93 40.62 78.26
N ILE A 9 -26.62 40.34 78.18
CA ILE A 9 -25.94 39.65 77.06
C ILE A 9 -25.40 38.33 77.62
N ILE A 10 -25.92 37.19 77.13
CA ILE A 10 -25.28 35.87 77.26
C ILE A 10 -24.76 35.49 75.88
N SER A 11 -23.48 35.16 75.86
CA SER A 11 -22.69 34.78 74.71
C SER A 11 -22.56 33.25 74.60
N LEU A 12 -22.33 32.82 73.36
CA LEU A 12 -21.52 31.67 72.95
C LEU A 12 -22.19 30.28 72.89
N THR A 13 -22.39 29.79 71.68
CA THR A 13 -21.60 28.65 71.17
C THR A 13 -21.64 28.58 69.63
N LEU A 14 -20.44 28.55 69.04
CA LEU A 14 -20.18 28.48 67.60
C LEU A 14 -20.48 27.06 67.08
N GLY A 15 -21.34 26.95 66.07
CA GLY A 15 -21.43 25.78 65.19
C GLY A 15 -20.90 26.16 63.81
N VAL A 16 -19.72 25.67 63.44
CA VAL A 16 -19.17 25.82 62.09
C VAL A 16 -19.77 24.71 61.22
N LEU A 17 -20.76 25.06 60.39
CA LEU A 17 -21.19 24.21 59.27
C LEU A 17 -20.21 24.40 58.12
N THR A 18 -19.38 23.39 57.84
CA THR A 18 -18.63 23.29 56.59
C THR A 18 -19.58 22.91 55.46
N PHE A 19 -19.93 23.86 54.59
CA PHE A 19 -20.53 23.58 53.29
C PHE A 19 -19.48 22.89 52.41
N MET A 20 -19.54 21.55 52.28
CA MET A 20 -18.90 20.89 51.14
C MET A 20 -19.73 21.19 49.90
N PRO A 21 -19.17 21.81 48.85
CA PRO A 21 -19.86 21.87 47.57
C PRO A 21 -20.05 20.43 47.07
N PRO A 22 -21.17 20.11 46.39
CA PRO A 22 -21.31 18.79 45.78
C PRO A 22 -20.13 18.58 44.83
N LEU A 23 -19.48 17.43 44.99
CA LEU A 23 -18.49 16.93 44.05
C LEU A 23 -19.19 16.88 42.69
N ARG A 24 -18.87 17.82 41.79
CA ARG A 24 -19.21 17.65 40.38
C ARG A 24 -18.34 16.51 39.90
N ILE A 25 -18.91 15.30 39.88
CA ILE A 25 -18.49 14.28 38.93
C ILE A 25 -18.64 14.97 37.58
N GLY A 26 -17.52 15.35 36.95
CA GLY A 26 -17.54 15.75 35.56
C GLY A 26 -18.21 14.62 34.80
N ALA A 27 -19.24 14.95 34.02
CA ALA A 27 -19.75 14.00 33.04
C ALA A 27 -18.53 13.55 32.22
N VAL A 28 -18.21 12.26 32.28
CA VAL A 28 -17.30 11.64 31.32
C VAL A 28 -17.87 11.99 29.95
N ASP A 29 -17.05 12.55 29.06
CA ASP A 29 -17.46 12.91 27.70
C ASP A 29 -18.18 11.71 27.06
N GLY A 30 -19.50 11.84 26.88
CA GLY A 30 -20.41 10.72 26.61
C GLY A 30 -20.29 10.10 25.21
N ASN A 31 -19.23 10.44 24.47
CA ASN A 31 -19.01 10.06 23.08
C ASN A 31 -17.65 9.36 22.85
N GLU A 32 -17.07 8.81 23.91
CA GLU A 32 -15.82 8.04 23.85
C GLU A 32 -16.12 6.54 23.95
N ILE A 33 -15.50 5.74 23.08
CA ILE A 33 -15.51 4.28 23.13
C ILE A 33 -14.07 3.80 23.33
N PHE A 34 -13.86 2.84 24.22
CA PHE A 34 -12.56 2.23 24.45
C PHE A 34 -12.53 0.79 23.96
N VAL A 35 -11.44 0.43 23.29
CA VAL A 35 -11.17 -0.91 22.76
C VAL A 35 -9.81 -1.36 23.27
N ALA A 36 -9.67 -2.60 23.75
CA ALA A 36 -8.42 -3.16 24.28
C ALA A 36 -8.20 -4.59 23.78
N PRO A 37 -6.95 -5.08 23.63
CA PRO A 37 -6.69 -6.45 23.17
C PRO A 37 -7.28 -7.54 24.08
N ASP A 38 -7.43 -7.25 25.38
CA ASP A 38 -8.04 -8.09 26.41
C ASP A 38 -9.50 -7.69 26.73
N GLY A 39 -10.09 -6.83 25.90
CA GLY A 39 -11.48 -6.38 26.03
C GLY A 39 -12.50 -7.46 25.70
N ASN A 40 -13.78 -7.09 25.71
CA ASN A 40 -14.89 -7.98 25.39
C ASN A 40 -15.94 -7.23 24.57
N ASP A 41 -16.34 -7.77 23.42
CA ASP A 41 -17.31 -7.11 22.53
C ASP A 41 -18.74 -7.02 23.10
N LEU A 42 -19.02 -7.70 24.21
CA LEU A 42 -20.25 -7.55 25.00
C LEU A 42 -20.14 -6.48 26.11
N ALA A 43 -18.98 -5.84 26.26
CA ALA A 43 -18.75 -4.82 27.27
C ALA A 43 -19.39 -3.47 26.89
N ASP A 44 -19.37 -2.54 27.85
CA ASP A 44 -19.97 -1.22 27.66
C ASP A 44 -19.16 -0.29 26.75
N GLY A 45 -17.88 -0.60 26.51
CA GLY A 45 -16.94 0.23 25.76
C GLY A 45 -16.39 1.40 26.57
N THR A 46 -16.35 1.27 27.90
CA THR A 46 -15.73 2.27 28.79
C THR A 46 -14.25 1.94 29.03
N ILE A 47 -13.47 2.89 29.53
CA ILE A 47 -12.03 2.64 29.81
C ILE A 47 -11.79 1.47 30.78
N SER A 48 -12.72 1.21 31.69
CA SER A 48 -12.66 0.10 32.66
C SER A 48 -13.33 -1.19 32.17
N SER A 49 -14.10 -1.11 31.07
CA SER A 49 -14.82 -2.24 30.47
C SER A 49 -14.80 -2.07 28.94
N PRO A 50 -13.61 -2.21 28.32
CA PRO A 50 -13.41 -1.90 26.90
C PRO A 50 -13.95 -3.03 26.00
N LEU A 51 -14.30 -2.67 24.77
CA LEU A 51 -14.58 -3.62 23.69
C LEU A 51 -13.29 -4.31 23.23
N ALA A 52 -13.40 -5.39 22.46
CA ALA A 52 -12.23 -6.10 21.93
C ALA A 52 -11.90 -5.71 20.48
N THR A 53 -12.91 -5.43 19.64
CA THR A 53 -12.73 -5.30 18.19
C THR A 53 -13.15 -3.96 17.61
N LEU A 54 -12.57 -3.63 16.44
CA LEU A 54 -13.00 -2.50 15.61
C LEU A 54 -14.48 -2.61 15.22
N SER A 55 -14.93 -3.83 14.87
CA SER A 55 -16.32 -4.11 14.48
C SER A 55 -17.30 -3.81 15.61
N ALA A 56 -17.01 -4.24 16.84
CA ALA A 56 -17.87 -3.93 17.98
C ALA A 56 -17.89 -2.42 18.29
N ALA A 57 -16.76 -1.73 18.17
CA ALA A 57 -16.70 -0.29 18.37
C ALA A 57 -17.48 0.48 17.31
N LYS A 58 -17.41 0.05 16.04
CA LYS A 58 -18.21 0.57 14.93
C LYS A 58 -19.71 0.43 15.20
N GLU A 59 -20.16 -0.76 15.62
CA GLU A 59 -21.57 -0.98 15.95
C GLU A 59 -22.01 -0.16 17.17
N LYS A 60 -21.17 -0.06 18.22
CA LYS A 60 -21.46 0.75 19.40
C LYS A 60 -21.62 2.23 19.07
N ALA A 61 -20.81 2.76 18.15
CA ALA A 61 -20.82 4.17 17.75
C ALA A 61 -22.17 4.61 17.16
N LYS A 62 -22.93 3.70 16.51
CA LYS A 62 -24.28 3.98 15.96
C LYS A 62 -25.26 4.50 17.02
N SER A 63 -25.10 4.10 18.27
CA SER A 63 -25.99 4.48 19.37
C SER A 63 -25.66 5.85 20.00
N LEU A 64 -24.51 6.45 19.65
CA LEU A 64 -24.04 7.68 20.26
C LEU A 64 -24.44 8.92 19.44
N SER A 65 -24.70 10.04 20.12
CA SER A 65 -25.08 11.31 19.50
C SER A 65 -23.86 12.18 19.22
N GLY A 66 -23.88 13.02 18.18
CA GLY A 66 -22.73 13.90 17.86
C GLY A 66 -21.50 13.14 17.37
N SER A 67 -20.34 13.80 17.30
CA SER A 67 -19.06 13.18 16.90
C SER A 67 -18.57 12.19 17.95
N VAL A 68 -17.97 11.09 17.51
CA VAL A 68 -17.52 9.98 18.38
C VAL A 68 -16.03 9.79 18.25
N THR A 69 -15.35 9.51 19.36
CA THR A 69 -13.95 9.08 19.35
C THR A 69 -13.84 7.66 19.87
N VAL A 70 -13.20 6.79 19.10
CA VAL A 70 -12.89 5.41 19.49
C VAL A 70 -11.40 5.33 19.81
N TYR A 71 -11.09 5.10 21.07
CA TYR A 71 -9.73 4.92 21.57
C TYR A 71 -9.34 3.44 21.62
N PHE A 72 -8.28 3.09 20.92
CA PHE A 72 -7.62 1.79 21.03
C PHE A 72 -6.50 1.85 22.06
N ARG A 73 -6.49 0.89 22.98
CA ARG A 73 -5.39 0.68 23.91
C ARG A 73 -4.22 -0.01 23.21
N GLY A 74 -3.04 0.12 23.79
CA GLY A 74 -1.81 -0.41 23.21
C GLY A 74 -1.88 -1.91 22.99
N GLY A 75 -1.49 -2.34 21.79
CA GLY A 75 -1.50 -3.75 21.39
C GLY A 75 -1.79 -3.95 19.91
N SER A 76 -1.96 -5.22 19.54
CA SER A 76 -2.25 -5.66 18.19
C SER A 76 -3.70 -6.14 18.08
N TYR A 77 -4.38 -5.71 17.04
CA TYR A 77 -5.76 -6.07 16.72
C TYR A 77 -5.78 -6.77 15.37
N THR A 78 -6.12 -8.06 15.37
CA THR A 78 -6.17 -8.85 14.14
C THR A 78 -7.46 -8.56 13.38
N ILE A 79 -7.33 -8.21 12.10
CA ILE A 79 -8.40 -8.02 11.12
C ILE A 79 -8.21 -9.08 10.03
N ASP A 80 -8.70 -10.29 10.29
CA ASP A 80 -8.63 -11.43 9.37
C ASP A 80 -9.75 -11.41 8.31
N SER A 81 -10.76 -10.57 8.52
CA SER A 81 -11.89 -10.33 7.64
C SER A 81 -12.16 -8.84 7.52
N THR A 82 -12.55 -8.38 6.32
CA THR A 82 -12.72 -6.95 6.05
C THR A 82 -13.81 -6.33 6.94
N VAL A 83 -13.46 -5.28 7.68
CA VAL A 83 -14.43 -4.44 8.39
C VAL A 83 -15.05 -3.45 7.41
N GLN A 84 -16.34 -3.65 7.12
CA GLN A 84 -17.11 -2.83 6.19
C GLN A 84 -17.82 -1.68 6.94
N PHE A 85 -17.66 -0.46 6.44
CA PHE A 85 -18.41 0.71 6.83
C PHE A 85 -19.35 1.10 5.68
N ASP A 86 -20.64 1.24 5.96
CA ASP A 86 -21.66 1.63 4.99
C ASP A 86 -22.51 2.82 5.47
N GLY A 87 -23.45 3.28 4.65
CA GLY A 87 -24.31 4.42 4.97
C GLY A 87 -25.20 4.26 6.22
N SER A 88 -25.27 3.06 6.82
CA SER A 88 -25.93 2.83 8.12
C SER A 88 -25.00 3.05 9.32
N ASP A 89 -23.69 3.12 9.09
CA ASP A 89 -22.69 3.37 10.12
C ASP A 89 -22.67 4.85 10.55
N LYS A 90 -22.18 5.07 11.77
CA LYS A 90 -22.10 6.39 12.38
C LYS A 90 -21.14 7.29 11.59
N SER A 91 -21.60 8.48 11.23
CA SER A 91 -20.72 9.51 10.66
C SER A 91 -19.87 10.21 11.73
N ASP A 92 -18.79 10.86 11.30
CA ASP A 92 -17.92 11.70 12.15
C ASP A 92 -17.33 10.93 13.33
N VAL A 93 -16.67 9.82 13.01
CA VAL A 93 -16.01 8.94 13.98
C VAL A 93 -14.50 8.92 13.74
N VAL A 94 -13.74 9.21 14.80
CA VAL A 94 -12.28 9.13 14.79
C VAL A 94 -11.84 7.88 15.54
N TYR A 95 -11.19 6.95 14.85
CA TYR A 95 -10.55 5.76 15.41
C TYR A 95 -9.07 6.05 15.65
N LYS A 96 -8.62 6.04 16.91
CA LYS A 96 -7.26 6.45 17.23
C LYS A 96 -6.64 5.71 18.40
N ALA A 97 -5.31 5.71 18.45
CA ALA A 97 -4.60 5.25 19.64
C ALA A 97 -4.92 6.12 20.87
N TYR A 98 -5.01 5.49 22.04
CA TYR A 98 -5.16 6.17 23.31
C TYR A 98 -3.82 6.81 23.72
N LYS A 99 -3.77 8.14 23.74
CA LYS A 99 -2.55 8.91 24.06
C LYS A 99 -1.39 8.52 23.13
N ASN A 100 -0.28 8.05 23.69
CA ASN A 100 0.94 7.65 22.97
C ASN A 100 1.11 6.12 22.95
N GLU A 101 0.04 5.37 23.26
CA GLU A 101 0.09 3.91 23.21
C GLU A 101 0.27 3.45 21.75
N LYS A 102 1.03 2.37 21.52
CA LYS A 102 1.26 1.82 20.18
C LYS A 102 0.14 0.86 19.81
N VAL A 103 -0.60 1.18 18.75
CA VAL A 103 -1.71 0.38 18.26
C VAL A 103 -1.37 -0.16 16.87
N THR A 104 -1.50 -1.47 16.68
CA THR A 104 -1.32 -2.12 15.38
C THR A 104 -2.61 -2.78 14.93
N PHE A 105 -3.09 -2.43 13.74
CA PHE A 105 -4.09 -3.21 13.02
C PHE A 105 -3.37 -4.09 12.01
N THR A 106 -3.65 -5.39 12.05
CA THR A 106 -2.95 -6.36 11.21
C THR A 106 -3.84 -7.46 10.71
N SER A 107 -3.66 -7.88 9.47
CA SER A 107 -4.28 -9.11 8.96
C SER A 107 -3.34 -10.31 8.99
N GLY A 108 -2.16 -10.16 9.59
CA GLY A 108 -1.16 -11.21 9.70
C GLY A 108 -1.57 -12.31 10.67
N THR A 109 -1.62 -13.55 10.20
CA THR A 109 -1.77 -14.75 11.02
C THR A 109 -0.41 -15.20 11.54
N PRO A 110 -0.22 -15.37 12.86
CA PRO A 110 1.04 -15.85 13.41
C PRO A 110 1.24 -17.34 13.13
N TYR A 111 2.43 -17.68 12.64
CA TYR A 111 2.96 -19.03 12.57
C TYR A 111 4.04 -19.20 13.63
N THR A 112 3.86 -20.20 14.50
CA THR A 112 4.73 -20.52 15.63
C THR A 112 4.97 -22.04 15.74
N GLY A 113 5.83 -22.44 16.67
CA GLY A 113 6.12 -23.85 16.94
C GLY A 113 6.80 -24.50 15.75
N PHE A 114 7.90 -23.88 15.29
CA PHE A 114 8.75 -24.38 14.23
C PHE A 114 9.59 -25.57 14.72
N GLU A 115 9.95 -26.44 13.79
CA GLU A 115 10.94 -27.49 14.01
C GLU A 115 12.27 -27.07 13.37
N GLU A 116 13.37 -27.32 14.07
CA GLU A 116 14.70 -27.13 13.48
C GLU A 116 15.00 -28.23 12.45
N CYS A 117 15.63 -27.85 11.35
CA CYS A 117 16.10 -28.74 10.31
C CYS A 117 17.36 -28.17 9.62
N THR A 118 17.86 -28.90 8.62
CA THR A 118 18.93 -28.43 7.75
C THR A 118 18.45 -28.44 6.30
N VAL A 119 18.59 -27.30 5.62
CA VAL A 119 18.26 -27.13 4.19
C VAL A 119 19.49 -26.57 3.49
N ASN A 120 19.87 -27.14 2.34
CA ASN A 120 21.02 -26.69 1.55
C ASN A 120 22.32 -26.50 2.36
N GLY A 121 22.53 -27.34 3.39
CA GLY A 121 23.70 -27.27 4.27
C GLY A 121 23.66 -26.18 5.35
N VAL A 122 22.56 -25.43 5.48
CA VAL A 122 22.39 -24.40 6.50
C VAL A 122 21.26 -24.73 7.48
N ARG A 123 21.35 -24.18 8.70
CA ARG A 123 20.32 -24.27 9.73
C ARG A 123 19.05 -23.58 9.24
N ALA A 124 17.91 -24.26 9.35
CA ALA A 124 16.61 -23.76 8.91
C ALA A 124 15.52 -24.14 9.91
N PHE A 125 14.44 -23.38 9.94
CA PHE A 125 13.23 -23.73 10.66
C PHE A 125 12.14 -24.10 9.65
N LYS A 126 11.36 -25.15 9.97
CA LYS A 126 10.23 -25.58 9.14
C LYS A 126 8.95 -25.68 9.95
N LYS A 127 7.82 -25.41 9.30
CA LYS A 127 6.48 -25.57 9.86
C LYS A 127 5.52 -26.08 8.80
N ASN A 128 4.77 -27.13 9.10
CA ASN A 128 3.61 -27.48 8.29
C ASN A 128 2.48 -26.48 8.58
N ILE A 129 2.03 -25.78 7.55
CA ILE A 129 0.97 -24.78 7.60
C ILE A 129 -0.27 -25.17 6.77
N GLY A 130 -0.28 -26.40 6.23
CA GLY A 130 -1.35 -26.95 5.39
C GLY A 130 -1.13 -26.73 3.90
N LYS A 131 -1.54 -27.71 3.09
CA LYS A 131 -1.50 -27.63 1.61
C LYS A 131 -2.41 -26.52 1.11
N GLY A 132 -2.02 -25.85 0.04
CA GLY A 132 -2.78 -24.73 -0.55
C GLY A 132 -2.60 -23.38 0.15
N ALA A 133 -1.72 -23.29 1.15
CA ALA A 133 -1.25 -22.00 1.63
C ALA A 133 -0.51 -21.26 0.49
N ASP A 134 -0.87 -20.01 0.26
CA ASP A 134 -0.18 -19.13 -0.67
C ASP A 134 -0.31 -17.69 -0.18
N PHE A 135 0.81 -17.06 0.12
CA PHE A 135 0.89 -15.66 0.54
C PHE A 135 2.15 -15.04 -0.04
N ASN A 136 2.10 -13.72 -0.24
CA ASN A 136 3.15 -12.99 -0.97
C ASN A 136 4.09 -12.21 -0.04
N ILE A 137 3.76 -12.14 1.24
CA ILE A 137 4.57 -11.45 2.25
C ILE A 137 4.68 -12.30 3.50
N LEU A 138 5.86 -12.29 4.11
CA LEU A 138 6.14 -12.93 5.38
C LEU A 138 7.07 -12.02 6.17
N PHE A 139 6.76 -11.78 7.43
CA PHE A 139 7.57 -10.90 8.27
C PHE A 139 7.69 -11.44 9.69
N ASN A 140 8.70 -11.01 10.41
CA ASN A 140 8.82 -11.21 11.85
C ASN A 140 8.67 -9.86 12.59
N GLU A 141 8.96 -9.83 13.89
CA GLU A 141 8.86 -8.59 14.67
C GLU A 141 9.81 -7.48 14.17
N LYS A 142 10.93 -7.85 13.57
CA LYS A 142 12.02 -6.94 13.18
C LYS A 142 11.92 -6.47 11.73
N THR A 143 11.60 -7.36 10.81
CA THR A 143 11.70 -7.09 9.36
C THR A 143 10.82 -8.02 8.53
N THR A 144 10.64 -7.66 7.26
CA THR A 144 10.09 -8.54 6.23
C THR A 144 11.15 -9.53 5.75
N LEU A 145 10.75 -10.79 5.63
CA LEU A 145 11.59 -11.87 5.14
C LEU A 145 11.58 -11.88 3.61
N SER A 146 12.75 -12.10 3.01
CA SER A 146 12.92 -12.15 1.57
C SER A 146 12.54 -13.52 1.01
N ARG A 147 11.63 -13.55 0.03
CA ARG A 147 11.35 -14.80 -0.70
C ARG A 147 12.61 -15.20 -1.49
N THR A 148 12.92 -16.49 -1.53
CA THR A 148 14.10 -16.96 -2.29
C THR A 148 14.00 -16.56 -3.76
N ARG A 149 15.16 -16.27 -4.37
CA ARG A 149 15.27 -15.79 -5.75
C ARG A 149 16.47 -16.42 -6.47
N TYR A 150 16.32 -16.70 -7.78
CA TYR A 150 17.38 -17.15 -8.68
C TYR A 150 17.41 -16.32 -9.99
N PRO A 151 18.61 -15.90 -10.47
CA PRO A 151 19.87 -15.89 -9.73
C PRO A 151 19.75 -14.99 -8.50
N GLU A 152 20.63 -15.18 -7.52
CA GLU A 152 20.60 -14.41 -6.28
C GLU A 152 20.69 -12.88 -6.51
N SER A 153 21.35 -12.47 -7.59
CA SER A 153 21.41 -11.09 -8.04
C SER A 153 21.46 -11.04 -9.57
N GLY A 154 21.04 -9.92 -10.16
CA GLY A 154 20.94 -9.77 -11.61
C GLY A 154 19.73 -10.51 -12.20
N TYR A 155 19.86 -10.84 -13.48
CA TYR A 155 18.76 -11.35 -14.31
C TYR A 155 19.17 -12.58 -15.12
N LEU A 156 18.17 -13.36 -15.49
CA LEU A 156 18.18 -14.24 -16.65
C LEU A 156 17.58 -13.49 -17.83
N TYR A 157 17.81 -14.02 -19.03
CA TYR A 157 17.36 -13.41 -20.27
C TYR A 157 16.57 -14.42 -21.10
N VAL A 158 15.47 -13.96 -21.69
CA VAL A 158 14.76 -14.73 -22.72
C VAL A 158 15.69 -14.90 -23.92
N THR A 159 15.96 -16.14 -24.33
CA THR A 159 16.83 -16.40 -25.48
C THR A 159 16.09 -16.36 -26.81
N ASP A 160 14.81 -16.72 -26.80
CA ASP A 160 13.91 -16.70 -27.95
C ASP A 160 12.43 -16.76 -27.51
N ALA A 161 11.52 -16.40 -28.41
CA ALA A 161 10.07 -16.53 -28.23
C ALA A 161 9.42 -16.98 -29.55
N SER A 162 8.51 -17.96 -29.50
CA SER A 162 7.88 -18.53 -30.70
C SER A 162 6.51 -17.93 -30.98
N ASP A 163 6.19 -17.71 -32.25
CA ASP A 163 4.84 -17.34 -32.70
C ASP A 163 3.79 -18.44 -32.42
N ASP A 164 4.22 -19.66 -32.14
CA ASP A 164 3.35 -20.77 -31.71
C ASP A 164 2.99 -20.67 -30.22
N ASP A 165 3.77 -19.92 -29.43
CA ASP A 165 3.45 -19.62 -28.04
C ASP A 165 2.48 -18.42 -27.92
N ILE A 166 2.22 -17.68 -29.00
CA ILE A 166 1.23 -16.59 -28.98
C ILE A 166 -0.16 -17.19 -28.76
N LEU A 167 -0.90 -16.61 -27.81
CA LEU A 167 -2.27 -17.00 -27.48
C LEU A 167 -3.14 -17.04 -28.75
N PRO A 168 -3.83 -18.15 -29.05
CA PRO A 168 -4.72 -18.22 -30.20
C PRO A 168 -5.79 -17.12 -30.17
N GLY A 169 -5.80 -16.28 -31.20
CA GLY A 169 -6.74 -15.16 -31.34
C GLY A 169 -6.10 -13.79 -31.12
N ASP A 170 -4.93 -13.71 -30.48
CA ASP A 170 -4.18 -12.46 -30.38
C ASP A 170 -3.54 -12.08 -31.73
N ASP A 171 -3.40 -10.77 -31.97
CA ASP A 171 -2.71 -10.24 -33.14
C ASP A 171 -1.20 -10.47 -33.00
N LYS A 172 -0.65 -11.38 -33.81
CA LYS A 172 0.78 -11.72 -33.79
C LYS A 172 1.69 -10.53 -34.13
N THR A 173 1.14 -9.52 -34.81
CA THR A 173 1.86 -8.31 -35.21
C THR A 173 1.82 -7.20 -34.16
N ASP A 174 1.03 -7.36 -33.09
CA ASP A 174 1.00 -6.42 -31.99
C ASP A 174 2.38 -6.41 -31.28
N PRO A 175 3.07 -5.26 -31.25
CA PRO A 175 4.41 -5.15 -30.68
C PRO A 175 4.42 -5.23 -29.15
N TYR A 176 3.29 -5.03 -28.47
CA TYR A 176 3.24 -4.87 -27.02
C TYR A 176 2.27 -5.81 -26.31
N HIS A 177 1.13 -6.13 -26.91
CA HIS A 177 -0.01 -6.75 -26.24
C HIS A 177 -0.35 -8.15 -26.74
N ALA A 178 0.43 -8.74 -27.63
CA ALA A 178 0.32 -10.17 -27.94
C ALA A 178 0.70 -11.00 -26.70
N GLY A 179 -0.22 -11.80 -26.16
CA GLY A 179 0.04 -12.65 -25.01
C GLY A 179 0.76 -13.96 -25.40
N PHE A 180 1.71 -14.40 -24.58
CA PHE A 180 2.50 -15.61 -24.78
C PHE A 180 2.18 -16.68 -23.74
N LEU A 181 2.23 -17.95 -24.14
CA LEU A 181 2.02 -19.14 -23.30
C LEU A 181 3.34 -19.79 -22.87
N GLY A 182 4.47 -19.30 -23.38
CA GLY A 182 5.78 -19.81 -23.04
C GLY A 182 6.91 -18.93 -23.58
N MET A 183 8.14 -19.28 -23.21
CA MET A 183 9.37 -18.63 -23.65
C MET A 183 10.53 -19.62 -23.69
N TYR A 184 11.61 -19.27 -24.38
CA TYR A 184 12.83 -20.06 -24.38
C TYR A 184 13.92 -19.39 -23.55
N VAL A 185 14.69 -20.21 -22.83
CA VAL A 185 15.77 -19.78 -21.96
C VAL A 185 17.05 -20.57 -22.23
N ASP A 186 18.19 -20.04 -21.79
CA ASP A 186 19.45 -20.78 -21.82
C ASP A 186 19.36 -21.95 -20.85
N LYS A 187 19.18 -23.16 -21.39
CA LYS A 187 19.07 -24.40 -20.61
C LYS A 187 20.28 -24.69 -19.71
N SER A 188 21.45 -24.10 -19.99
CA SER A 188 22.61 -24.22 -19.10
C SER A 188 22.49 -23.39 -17.82
N LYS A 189 21.47 -22.52 -17.74
CA LYS A 189 21.20 -21.63 -16.61
C LYS A 189 20.05 -22.09 -15.73
N LEU A 190 19.23 -23.05 -16.17
CA LEU A 190 18.14 -23.60 -15.37
C LEU A 190 18.48 -25.02 -14.93
N ASP A 191 18.41 -25.24 -13.62
CA ASP A 191 18.51 -26.56 -13.01
C ASP A 191 17.12 -27.19 -12.84
N ASN A 192 17.07 -28.49 -12.54
CA ASN A 192 15.84 -29.16 -12.13
C ASN A 192 15.51 -28.81 -10.67
N PHE A 193 14.91 -27.63 -10.47
CA PHE A 193 14.54 -27.11 -9.14
C PHE A 193 13.45 -27.96 -8.48
N LYS A 194 13.52 -28.09 -7.14
CA LYS A 194 12.45 -28.70 -6.36
C LYS A 194 11.13 -27.95 -6.58
N ASN A 195 10.06 -28.70 -6.87
CA ASN A 195 8.72 -28.17 -7.14
C ASN A 195 8.74 -27.11 -8.23
N MET A 196 9.23 -27.46 -9.42
CA MET A 196 9.34 -26.54 -10.55
C MET A 196 8.04 -25.77 -10.84
N GLU A 197 6.87 -26.39 -10.65
CA GLU A 197 5.56 -25.72 -10.85
C GLU A 197 5.22 -24.64 -9.80
N ASP A 198 5.88 -24.65 -8.63
CA ASP A 198 5.75 -23.63 -7.59
C ASP A 198 6.67 -22.42 -7.81
N VAL A 199 7.55 -22.48 -8.83
CA VAL A 199 8.51 -21.41 -9.14
C VAL A 199 7.83 -20.28 -9.89
N GLU A 200 7.99 -19.07 -9.36
CA GLU A 200 7.43 -17.84 -9.91
C GLU A 200 8.45 -17.17 -10.83
N ILE A 201 8.05 -16.84 -12.06
CA ILE A 201 8.81 -16.01 -13.00
C ILE A 201 8.36 -14.57 -12.77
N LYS A 202 9.31 -13.70 -12.42
CA LYS A 202 9.13 -12.24 -12.49
C LYS A 202 9.76 -11.76 -13.78
N LEU A 203 8.90 -11.51 -14.77
CA LEU A 203 9.28 -11.04 -16.11
C LEU A 203 9.15 -9.51 -16.14
N LEU A 204 10.21 -8.85 -16.61
CA LEU A 204 10.30 -7.40 -16.73
C LEU A 204 10.18 -7.03 -18.22
N HIS A 205 9.23 -6.14 -18.50
CA HIS A 205 9.06 -5.50 -19.80
C HIS A 205 9.56 -4.05 -19.71
N PHE A 206 9.08 -3.17 -20.60
CA PHE A 206 9.35 -1.74 -20.60
C PHE A 206 8.83 -1.04 -19.32
N TRP A 207 7.56 -0.62 -19.29
CA TRP A 207 6.92 0.06 -18.15
C TRP A 207 6.15 -0.88 -17.21
N LYS A 208 6.39 -2.18 -17.32
CA LYS A 208 5.53 -3.20 -16.71
C LYS A 208 6.31 -4.43 -16.30
N ASP A 209 5.96 -4.99 -15.14
CA ASP A 209 6.35 -6.34 -14.75
C ASP A 209 5.12 -7.27 -14.70
N GLU A 210 5.40 -8.57 -14.77
CA GLU A 210 4.39 -9.58 -14.52
C GLU A 210 4.93 -10.82 -13.80
N THR A 211 4.01 -11.56 -13.17
CA THR A 211 4.28 -12.79 -12.40
C THR A 211 3.56 -13.95 -13.05
N LEU A 212 4.33 -14.96 -13.43
CA LEU A 212 3.84 -16.20 -14.04
C LEU A 212 4.36 -17.39 -13.21
N LEU A 213 3.68 -18.52 -13.22
CA LEU A 213 4.25 -19.78 -12.70
C LEU A 213 4.73 -20.64 -13.87
N ILE A 214 5.81 -21.38 -13.64
CA ILE A 214 6.22 -22.43 -14.55
C ILE A 214 5.15 -23.53 -14.54
N LYS A 215 4.65 -23.92 -15.70
CA LYS A 215 3.77 -25.08 -15.86
C LYS A 215 4.53 -26.32 -16.28
N SER A 216 5.53 -26.16 -17.14
CA SER A 216 6.44 -27.22 -17.54
C SER A 216 7.73 -26.64 -18.09
N TYR A 217 8.83 -27.38 -17.95
CA TYR A 217 10.13 -27.04 -18.52
C TYR A 217 10.66 -28.20 -19.36
N ASN A 218 11.05 -27.93 -20.60
CA ASN A 218 11.70 -28.90 -21.48
C ASN A 218 13.22 -28.68 -21.45
N GLU A 219 13.95 -29.58 -20.80
CA GLU A 219 15.42 -29.48 -20.64
C GLU A 219 16.19 -29.62 -21.98
N GLU A 220 15.61 -30.28 -22.98
CA GLU A 220 16.27 -30.45 -24.28
C GLU A 220 16.25 -29.15 -25.08
N THR A 221 15.11 -28.45 -25.08
CA THR A 221 14.87 -27.24 -25.87
C THR A 221 15.09 -25.95 -25.10
N GLY A 222 15.03 -25.98 -23.76
CA GLY A 222 15.00 -24.78 -22.92
C GLY A 222 13.64 -24.07 -22.91
N HIS A 223 12.55 -24.73 -23.34
CA HIS A 223 11.22 -24.12 -23.37
C HIS A 223 10.55 -24.18 -21.99
N ILE A 224 10.06 -23.04 -21.53
CA ILE A 224 9.20 -22.92 -20.35
C ILE A 224 7.79 -22.62 -20.84
N ALA A 225 6.83 -23.46 -20.46
CA ALA A 225 5.41 -23.13 -20.59
C ALA A 225 4.90 -22.49 -19.30
N PHE A 226 4.01 -21.52 -19.42
CA PHE A 226 3.43 -20.80 -18.29
C PHE A 226 2.10 -21.42 -17.83
N ASN A 227 1.74 -21.17 -16.58
CA ASN A 227 0.43 -21.54 -16.04
C ASN A 227 -0.72 -20.70 -16.60
N LYS A 228 -0.42 -19.49 -17.07
CA LYS A 228 -1.35 -18.53 -17.67
C LYS A 228 -0.67 -17.70 -18.76
N THR A 229 -1.46 -17.06 -19.60
CA THR A 229 -0.95 -16.20 -20.68
C THR A 229 -0.28 -14.95 -20.13
N SER A 230 0.84 -14.55 -20.73
CA SER A 230 1.47 -13.27 -20.43
C SER A 230 0.58 -12.09 -20.82
N THR A 231 0.82 -10.96 -20.19
CA THR A 231 0.05 -9.73 -20.46
C THR A 231 0.67 -8.87 -21.54
N MET A 232 1.97 -8.99 -21.75
CA MET A 232 2.70 -8.32 -22.83
C MET A 232 3.43 -9.30 -23.73
N ARG A 233 3.79 -8.81 -24.92
CA ARG A 233 4.67 -9.49 -25.86
C ARG A 233 6.00 -9.79 -25.17
N ILE A 234 6.47 -11.03 -25.32
CA ILE A 234 7.79 -11.44 -24.87
C ILE A 234 8.77 -11.34 -26.03
N ASN A 235 9.89 -10.68 -25.81
CA ASN A 235 10.95 -10.50 -26.77
C ASN A 235 12.25 -11.15 -26.30
N LYS A 236 13.11 -11.45 -27.26
CA LYS A 236 14.48 -11.87 -26.97
C LYS A 236 15.21 -10.77 -26.19
N SER A 237 15.92 -11.18 -25.14
CA SER A 237 16.62 -10.34 -24.18
C SER A 237 15.75 -9.67 -23.12
N ASP A 238 14.45 -9.97 -23.06
CA ASP A 238 13.65 -9.57 -21.90
C ASP A 238 14.25 -10.15 -20.62
N ARG A 239 14.31 -9.31 -19.59
CA ARG A 239 14.94 -9.64 -18.31
C ARG A 239 13.93 -10.33 -17.43
N PHE A 240 14.34 -11.40 -16.76
CA PHE A 240 13.52 -12.04 -15.75
C PHE A 240 14.35 -12.62 -14.62
N PHE A 241 13.69 -13.00 -13.54
CA PHE A 241 14.26 -13.83 -12.48
C PHE A 241 13.20 -14.75 -11.91
N LEU A 242 13.65 -15.77 -11.20
CA LEU A 242 12.79 -16.75 -10.57
C LEU A 242 12.66 -16.46 -9.07
N GLN A 243 11.50 -16.66 -8.49
CA GLN A 243 11.23 -16.61 -7.06
C GLN A 243 10.66 -17.94 -6.55
N ASN A 244 10.70 -18.12 -5.24
CA ASN A 244 10.29 -19.35 -4.57
C ASN A 244 11.11 -20.58 -5.03
N VAL A 245 12.41 -20.40 -5.23
CA VAL A 245 13.35 -21.49 -5.59
C VAL A 245 13.94 -22.10 -4.32
N PHE A 246 13.69 -23.39 -4.07
CA PHE A 246 14.10 -24.08 -2.83
C PHE A 246 15.62 -24.10 -2.66
N GLU A 247 16.34 -24.34 -3.75
CA GLU A 247 17.81 -24.45 -3.78
C GLU A 247 18.48 -23.14 -3.40
N MET A 248 17.76 -22.01 -3.45
CA MET A 248 18.26 -20.68 -3.08
C MET A 248 18.00 -20.32 -1.61
N LEU A 249 17.35 -21.20 -0.84
CA LEU A 249 17.15 -21.00 0.61
C LEU A 249 18.47 -21.27 1.36
N ARG A 250 19.25 -20.22 1.63
CA ARG A 250 20.63 -20.34 2.14
C ARG A 250 21.06 -19.26 3.15
N LYS A 251 20.37 -18.11 3.23
CA LYS A 251 20.80 -16.95 4.04
C LYS A 251 19.75 -16.53 5.07
N PRO A 252 20.15 -16.08 6.27
CA PRO A 252 19.24 -15.52 7.27
C PRO A 252 18.29 -14.48 6.66
N GLY A 253 17.03 -14.51 7.11
CA GLY A 253 15.99 -13.63 6.59
C GLY A 253 15.32 -14.13 5.32
N GLN A 254 15.74 -15.28 4.75
CA GLN A 254 15.06 -15.89 3.60
C GLN A 254 13.94 -16.85 4.01
N TRP A 255 12.94 -16.98 3.14
CA TRP A 255 11.88 -17.97 3.27
C TRP A 255 11.51 -18.62 1.94
N TYR A 256 10.99 -19.84 2.03
CA TYR A 256 10.47 -20.64 0.93
C TYR A 256 9.18 -21.34 1.37
N LEU A 257 8.19 -21.39 0.49
CA LEU A 257 6.95 -22.11 0.72
C LEU A 257 6.84 -23.27 -0.25
N ASP A 258 6.90 -24.48 0.29
CA ASP A 258 6.54 -25.70 -0.42
C ASP A 258 5.02 -25.76 -0.50
N LYS A 259 4.42 -25.28 -1.61
CA LYS A 259 2.95 -25.21 -1.74
C LYS A 259 2.36 -26.62 -1.84
N SER A 260 3.08 -27.53 -2.51
CA SER A 260 2.69 -28.93 -2.70
C SER A 260 2.56 -29.71 -1.38
N GLU A 261 3.46 -29.49 -0.42
CA GLU A 261 3.43 -30.14 0.90
C GLU A 261 2.89 -29.26 2.02
N GLY A 262 2.64 -27.97 1.75
CA GLY A 262 2.17 -27.02 2.74
C GLY A 262 3.20 -26.75 3.84
N THR A 263 4.49 -26.74 3.49
CA THR A 263 5.57 -26.57 4.46
C THR A 263 6.28 -25.24 4.23
N LEU A 264 6.24 -24.37 5.25
CA LEU A 264 6.98 -23.13 5.29
C LEU A 264 8.38 -23.39 5.85
N TYR A 265 9.40 -22.91 5.13
CA TYR A 265 10.79 -22.92 5.56
C TYR A 265 11.31 -21.49 5.70
N VAL A 266 12.07 -21.22 6.75
CA VAL A 266 12.73 -19.94 7.00
C VAL A 266 14.17 -20.18 7.44
N ILE A 267 15.10 -19.32 7.03
CA ILE A 267 16.45 -19.32 7.58
C ILE A 267 16.50 -18.29 8.71
N PRO A 268 16.61 -18.74 9.97
CA PRO A 268 16.65 -17.86 11.13
C PRO A 268 17.99 -17.13 11.26
N GLU A 269 18.04 -16.10 12.10
CA GLU A 269 19.31 -15.60 12.62
C GLU A 269 19.94 -16.62 13.58
N THR A 270 21.25 -16.51 13.79
CA THR A 270 21.98 -17.45 14.67
C THR A 270 21.43 -17.44 16.11
N SER A 271 20.93 -16.29 16.58
CA SER A 271 20.36 -16.13 17.92
C SER A 271 18.95 -16.68 18.10
N ASP A 272 18.24 -16.99 17.01
CA ASP A 272 16.82 -17.35 17.11
C ASP A 272 16.65 -18.83 17.51
N SER A 273 15.57 -19.13 18.24
CA SER A 273 15.18 -20.49 18.63
C SER A 273 13.86 -20.89 17.97
N PRO A 274 13.67 -22.16 17.55
CA PRO A 274 12.44 -22.60 16.91
C PRO A 274 11.16 -22.37 17.74
N GLU A 275 11.27 -22.50 19.07
CA GLU A 275 10.15 -22.42 20.01
C GLU A 275 9.64 -20.99 20.19
N SER A 276 10.53 -20.00 20.04
CA SER A 276 10.22 -18.57 20.19
C SER A 276 10.07 -17.85 18.85
N TYR A 277 10.44 -18.49 17.74
CA TYR A 277 10.36 -17.89 16.41
C TYR A 277 8.91 -17.77 15.96
N THR A 278 8.50 -16.52 15.70
CA THR A 278 7.18 -16.19 15.17
C THR A 278 7.35 -15.42 13.87
N VAL A 279 6.60 -15.84 12.86
CA VAL A 279 6.45 -15.10 11.60
C VAL A 279 4.98 -14.92 11.32
N TRP A 280 4.63 -13.87 10.59
CA TRP A 280 3.27 -13.57 10.21
C TRP A 280 3.17 -13.55 8.69
N GLY A 281 2.15 -14.21 8.16
CA GLY A 281 1.74 -14.12 6.76
C GLY A 281 0.26 -13.75 6.69
N SER A 282 -0.19 -13.21 5.56
CA SER A 282 -1.60 -12.86 5.36
C SER A 282 -2.06 -13.20 3.96
N THR A 283 -3.36 -13.45 3.83
CA THR A 283 -4.08 -13.56 2.54
C THR A 283 -5.27 -12.60 2.48
N THR A 284 -5.50 -11.80 3.53
CA THR A 284 -6.57 -10.80 3.57
C THR A 284 -6.17 -9.58 2.74
N GLU A 285 -6.92 -9.34 1.66
CA GLU A 285 -6.65 -8.25 0.70
C GLU A 285 -6.88 -6.86 1.29
N THR A 286 -8.02 -6.69 1.96
CA THR A 286 -8.51 -5.42 2.49
C THR A 286 -8.91 -5.60 3.95
N MET A 287 -8.31 -4.81 4.84
CA MET A 287 -8.68 -4.77 6.26
C MET A 287 -9.91 -3.91 6.49
N ILE A 288 -9.97 -2.74 5.85
CA ILE A 288 -11.02 -1.74 6.09
C ILE A 288 -11.58 -1.26 4.75
N SER A 289 -12.90 -1.28 4.62
CA SER A 289 -13.60 -0.77 3.45
C SER A 289 -14.70 0.17 3.90
N VAL A 290 -14.67 1.41 3.41
CA VAL A 290 -15.65 2.45 3.66
C VAL A 290 -16.36 2.76 2.36
N ASP A 291 -17.65 2.45 2.28
CA ASP A 291 -18.48 2.69 1.10
C ASP A 291 -19.82 3.30 1.50
N GLY A 292 -19.93 4.63 1.39
CA GLY A 292 -21.16 5.35 1.72
C GLY A 292 -21.22 5.94 3.14
N ALA A 293 -20.15 5.83 3.94
CA ALA A 293 -20.06 6.45 5.26
C ALA A 293 -19.14 7.68 5.26
N ASP A 294 -19.57 8.75 5.91
CA ASP A 294 -18.84 10.02 5.99
C ASP A 294 -18.07 10.17 7.30
N GLY A 295 -16.93 10.88 7.26
CA GLY A 295 -16.21 11.25 8.48
C GLY A 295 -15.51 10.12 9.22
N ILE A 296 -15.31 8.95 8.58
CA ILE A 296 -14.58 7.82 9.16
C ILE A 296 -13.07 8.07 9.06
N SER A 297 -12.46 8.45 10.18
CA SER A 297 -11.06 8.89 10.23
C SER A 297 -10.19 7.99 11.10
N PHE A 298 -8.90 7.90 10.77
CA PHE A 298 -7.91 7.10 11.52
C PHE A 298 -6.72 7.96 11.96
N GLU A 299 -6.29 7.81 13.21
CA GLU A 299 -5.12 8.53 13.73
C GLU A 299 -4.18 7.68 14.58
N ASN A 300 -2.87 7.84 14.37
CA ASN A 300 -1.81 7.23 15.19
C ASN A 300 -1.90 5.69 15.27
N ILE A 301 -2.27 5.05 14.16
CA ILE A 301 -2.39 3.59 14.03
C ILE A 301 -1.33 3.09 13.05
N LEU A 302 -0.66 1.99 13.41
CA LEU A 302 0.11 1.19 12.48
C LEU A 302 -0.81 0.19 11.79
N PHE A 303 -0.95 0.30 10.47
CA PHE A 303 -1.51 -0.74 9.61
C PHE A 303 -0.36 -1.61 9.11
N ARG A 304 -0.39 -2.89 9.44
CA ARG A 304 0.67 -3.83 9.08
C ARG A 304 0.09 -5.09 8.49
N ALA A 305 0.68 -5.59 7.41
CA ALA A 305 0.17 -6.72 6.64
C ALA A 305 -1.12 -6.41 5.86
N ASN A 306 -1.07 -6.74 4.58
CA ASN A 306 -2.18 -7.31 3.83
C ASN A 306 -1.59 -8.42 2.94
N GLY A 307 -2.43 -9.27 2.37
CA GLY A 307 -1.99 -10.31 1.45
C GLY A 307 -3.01 -10.49 0.34
N PHE A 308 -2.68 -11.24 -0.69
CA PHE A 308 -3.60 -11.51 -1.79
C PHE A 308 -3.22 -12.81 -2.46
N TYR A 309 -4.13 -13.34 -3.28
CA TYR A 309 -3.81 -14.45 -4.18
C TYR A 309 -3.55 -13.88 -5.57
N TYR A 310 -2.51 -14.36 -6.24
CA TYR A 310 -2.34 -14.02 -7.64
C TYR A 310 -3.53 -14.55 -8.45
N SER A 311 -4.09 -13.72 -9.32
CA SER A 311 -5.14 -14.14 -10.23
C SER A 311 -4.61 -15.20 -11.20
N THR A 312 -5.43 -16.22 -11.45
CA THR A 312 -5.17 -17.22 -12.51
C THR A 312 -5.46 -16.67 -13.90
N GLU A 313 -6.14 -15.53 -13.99
CA GLU A 313 -6.45 -14.86 -15.25
C GLU A 313 -5.24 -14.05 -15.78
N ARG A 314 -5.33 -13.64 -17.05
CA ARG A 314 -4.38 -12.75 -17.72
C ARG A 314 -4.42 -11.35 -17.09
N GLU A 315 -3.75 -11.22 -15.95
CA GLU A 315 -3.76 -10.02 -15.12
C GLU A 315 -2.37 -9.66 -14.65
N HIS A 316 -2.00 -8.42 -14.93
CA HIS A 316 -0.97 -7.58 -14.35
C HIS A 316 -1.23 -6.26 -15.05
N SER A 317 -1.70 -5.23 -14.36
CA SER A 317 -2.07 -3.98 -15.04
C SER A 317 -0.94 -2.97 -14.99
N GLN A 318 -0.89 -2.08 -15.98
CA GLN A 318 0.02 -0.94 -15.94
C GLN A 318 -0.24 -0.08 -14.68
N ALA A 319 0.81 0.55 -14.15
CA ALA A 319 0.79 1.29 -12.89
C ALA A 319 0.26 0.48 -11.69
N ALA A 320 0.13 -0.85 -11.81
CA ALA A 320 -0.58 -1.74 -10.90
C ALA A 320 -1.99 -1.25 -10.52
N TYR A 321 -2.74 -0.62 -11.44
CA TYR A 321 -4.00 0.08 -11.10
C TYR A 321 -5.11 -0.82 -10.51
N ASN A 322 -5.00 -2.15 -10.69
CA ASN A 322 -5.93 -3.15 -10.16
C ASN A 322 -5.43 -3.82 -8.86
N ALA A 323 -4.30 -3.38 -8.31
CA ALA A 323 -3.75 -3.90 -7.07
C ALA A 323 -4.74 -3.72 -5.91
N LYS A 324 -4.88 -4.78 -5.12
CA LYS A 324 -5.77 -4.80 -3.96
C LYS A 324 -5.23 -3.88 -2.87
N SER A 325 -6.13 -3.22 -2.16
CA SER A 325 -5.78 -2.17 -1.21
C SER A 325 -6.12 -2.56 0.22
N CYS A 326 -5.21 -2.27 1.15
CA CYS A 326 -5.38 -2.51 2.59
C CYS A 326 -6.57 -1.71 3.17
N ILE A 327 -6.71 -0.45 2.78
CA ILE A 327 -7.86 0.41 3.12
C ILE A 327 -8.50 0.96 1.84
N THR A 328 -9.83 0.93 1.76
CA THR A 328 -10.56 1.53 0.63
C THR A 328 -11.63 2.51 1.10
N TYR A 329 -11.77 3.64 0.42
CA TYR A 329 -12.88 4.58 0.56
C TYR A 329 -13.61 4.75 -0.78
N ARG A 330 -14.94 4.75 -0.77
CA ARG A 330 -15.82 5.05 -1.90
C ARG A 330 -17.07 5.77 -1.38
N ASN A 331 -17.65 6.66 -2.19
CA ASN A 331 -18.88 7.38 -1.85
C ASN A 331 -18.83 8.01 -0.44
N ALA A 332 -17.67 8.57 -0.07
CA ALA A 332 -17.37 9.01 1.29
C ALA A 332 -16.77 10.41 1.29
N LYS A 333 -17.07 11.22 2.31
CA LYS A 333 -16.50 12.57 2.44
C LYS A 333 -16.08 12.94 3.85
N ASN A 334 -15.26 13.99 3.92
CA ASN A 334 -14.90 14.71 5.15
C ASN A 334 -14.14 13.86 6.17
N PHE A 335 -13.10 13.14 5.75
CA PHE A 335 -12.31 12.28 6.64
C PHE A 335 -10.81 12.53 6.50
N HIS A 336 -10.05 12.00 7.47
CA HIS A 336 -8.59 12.00 7.40
C HIS A 336 -7.98 10.69 7.84
N ILE A 337 -6.82 10.38 7.27
CA ILE A 337 -5.86 9.41 7.80
C ILE A 337 -4.63 10.21 8.19
N LYS A 338 -4.34 10.24 9.48
CA LYS A 338 -3.35 11.17 10.04
C LYS A 338 -2.38 10.50 10.99
N ASN A 339 -1.08 10.77 10.84
CA ASN A 339 -0.04 10.21 11.70
C ASN A 339 -0.08 8.67 11.75
N CYS A 340 -0.57 8.02 10.69
CA CYS A 340 -0.62 6.57 10.61
C CYS A 340 0.66 6.03 9.94
N GLU A 341 1.00 4.79 10.25
CA GLU A 341 2.07 4.06 9.58
C GLU A 341 1.46 2.92 8.76
N PHE A 342 1.90 2.76 7.53
CA PHE A 342 1.62 1.59 6.69
C PHE A 342 2.95 0.87 6.47
N ARG A 343 3.06 -0.35 6.99
CA ARG A 343 4.30 -1.13 6.93
C ARG A 343 4.03 -2.55 6.49
N ASP A 344 4.91 -3.11 5.66
CA ASP A 344 4.81 -4.51 5.21
C ASP A 344 3.43 -4.79 4.57
N ILE A 345 3.05 -3.96 3.60
CA ILE A 345 1.78 -4.10 2.86
C ILE A 345 2.11 -4.81 1.54
N ALA A 346 1.56 -5.99 1.28
CA ALA A 346 1.87 -6.79 0.10
C ALA A 346 1.44 -6.16 -1.23
N ALA A 347 0.49 -5.22 -1.22
CA ALA A 347 -0.03 -4.55 -2.42
C ALA A 347 -0.23 -3.04 -2.18
N CYS A 348 -1.42 -2.50 -2.47
CA CYS A 348 -1.73 -1.08 -2.26
C CYS A 348 -2.08 -0.79 -0.79
N SER A 349 -1.68 0.35 -0.26
CA SER A 349 -2.02 0.74 1.12
C SER A 349 -3.41 1.39 1.19
N ILE A 350 -3.64 2.48 0.46
CA ILE A 350 -4.88 3.26 0.53
C ILE A 350 -5.43 3.50 -0.87
N LEU A 351 -6.69 3.12 -1.09
CA LEU A 351 -7.46 3.51 -2.28
C LEU A 351 -8.57 4.50 -1.91
N LEU A 352 -8.55 5.67 -2.54
CA LEU A 352 -9.64 6.64 -2.56
C LEU A 352 -10.35 6.55 -3.92
N GLY A 353 -11.47 5.83 -3.95
CA GLY A 353 -12.19 5.53 -5.18
C GLY A 353 -13.17 6.64 -5.61
N LYS A 354 -14.20 6.23 -6.37
CA LYS A 354 -15.26 7.11 -6.86
C LYS A 354 -15.95 7.91 -5.75
N ALA A 355 -16.37 9.12 -6.08
CA ALA A 355 -17.13 10.02 -5.22
C ALA A 355 -16.50 10.28 -3.84
N VAL A 356 -15.18 10.14 -3.70
CA VAL A 356 -14.45 10.53 -2.49
C VAL A 356 -14.18 12.04 -2.49
N ARG A 357 -14.49 12.72 -1.38
CA ARG A 357 -14.37 14.18 -1.28
C ARG A 357 -13.86 14.70 0.04
N ASN A 358 -13.13 15.82 0.00
CA ASN A 358 -12.65 16.51 1.19
C ASN A 358 -11.92 15.53 2.13
N ALA A 359 -10.89 14.88 1.60
CA ALA A 359 -10.14 13.84 2.30
C ALA A 359 -8.68 14.27 2.44
N SER A 360 -8.03 13.90 3.55
CA SER A 360 -6.59 14.13 3.72
C SER A 360 -5.83 12.91 4.19
N ILE A 361 -4.70 12.65 3.54
CA ILE A 361 -3.65 11.73 3.98
C ILE A 361 -2.47 12.60 4.44
N ASP A 362 -2.35 12.78 5.75
CA ASP A 362 -1.46 13.77 6.36
C ASP A 362 -0.48 13.11 7.33
N SER A 363 0.81 13.45 7.19
CA SER A 363 1.84 13.10 8.18
C SER A 363 1.98 11.59 8.41
N CYS A 364 1.71 10.79 7.37
CA CYS A 364 1.79 9.33 7.43
C CYS A 364 3.15 8.80 6.96
N LEU A 365 3.52 7.62 7.47
CA LEU A 365 4.72 6.89 7.06
C LEU A 365 4.29 5.66 6.24
N PHE A 366 4.91 5.47 5.09
CA PHE A 366 4.76 4.29 4.25
C PHE A 366 6.14 3.66 4.06
N ASN A 367 6.28 2.39 4.41
CA ASN A 367 7.53 1.65 4.24
C ASN A 367 7.26 0.20 3.85
N ASN A 368 8.01 -0.30 2.87
CA ASN A 368 7.88 -1.65 2.34
C ASN A 368 6.46 -1.96 1.85
N ILE A 369 6.09 -1.29 0.76
CA ILE A 369 4.78 -1.34 0.12
C ILE A 369 4.88 -2.09 -1.21
N GLY A 370 4.02 -3.08 -1.42
CA GLY A 370 4.08 -3.93 -2.60
C GLY A 370 3.63 -3.25 -3.88
N ALA A 371 2.71 -2.29 -3.79
CA ALA A 371 2.24 -1.47 -4.90
C ALA A 371 2.22 0.04 -4.52
N GLN A 372 1.07 0.71 -4.61
CA GLN A 372 0.91 2.13 -4.32
C GLN A 372 0.81 2.41 -2.81
N ALA A 373 1.38 3.52 -2.36
CA ALA A 373 1.14 4.05 -1.02
C ALA A 373 -0.23 4.74 -0.96
N VAL A 374 -0.52 5.64 -1.91
CA VAL A 374 -1.82 6.30 -2.02
C VAL A 374 -2.29 6.24 -3.46
N TYR A 375 -3.48 5.69 -3.68
CA TYR A 375 -4.11 5.58 -4.98
C TYR A 375 -5.46 6.29 -4.97
N VAL A 376 -5.65 7.27 -5.85
CA VAL A 376 -6.94 7.92 -6.10
C VAL A 376 -7.45 7.47 -7.45
N HIS A 377 -8.67 6.93 -7.49
CA HIS A 377 -9.32 6.46 -8.72
C HIS A 377 -10.77 6.93 -8.76
N GLY A 378 -11.01 8.05 -9.42
CA GLY A 378 -12.35 8.54 -9.73
C GLY A 378 -12.88 7.99 -11.06
N GLU A 379 -13.99 8.57 -11.50
CA GLU A 379 -14.61 8.26 -12.80
C GLU A 379 -14.33 9.40 -13.79
N ASN A 380 -14.13 9.09 -15.07
CA ASN A 380 -13.94 10.11 -16.10
C ASN A 380 -15.29 10.74 -16.53
N ILE A 381 -15.84 11.60 -15.69
CA ILE A 381 -17.14 12.26 -15.83
C ILE A 381 -16.99 13.79 -15.87
N ASP A 382 -18.07 14.54 -16.12
CA ASP A 382 -18.02 16.00 -16.15
C ASP A 382 -17.43 16.58 -14.84
N VAL A 383 -16.54 17.56 -14.95
CA VAL A 383 -15.80 18.16 -13.82
C VAL A 383 -16.73 18.75 -12.73
N ASN A 384 -17.97 19.11 -13.09
CA ASN A 384 -18.97 19.65 -12.18
C ASN A 384 -19.92 18.59 -11.62
N ASP A 385 -19.79 17.33 -12.03
CA ASP A 385 -20.69 16.26 -11.63
C ASP A 385 -20.66 16.04 -10.09
N PRO A 386 -21.82 15.82 -9.46
CA PRO A 386 -21.92 15.57 -8.02
C PRO A 386 -21.28 14.26 -7.57
N ASP A 387 -20.68 13.44 -8.43
CA ASP A 387 -19.93 12.23 -8.06
C ASP A 387 -18.42 12.32 -8.35
N VAL A 388 -17.92 13.46 -8.84
CA VAL A 388 -16.48 13.64 -9.06
C VAL A 388 -15.68 13.46 -7.77
N THR A 389 -14.64 12.63 -7.83
CA THR A 389 -13.60 12.49 -6.80
C THR A 389 -12.71 13.73 -6.77
N LYS A 390 -12.72 14.46 -5.65
CA LYS A 390 -12.06 15.78 -5.57
C LYS A 390 -11.73 16.31 -4.18
N ASN A 391 -10.93 17.37 -4.13
CA ASN A 391 -10.51 18.05 -2.90
C ASN A 391 -9.81 17.07 -1.96
N ILE A 392 -8.73 16.48 -2.45
CA ILE A 392 -7.93 15.50 -1.71
C ILE A 392 -6.57 16.12 -1.44
N THR A 393 -6.10 16.03 -0.20
CA THR A 393 -4.76 16.49 0.18
C THR A 393 -3.90 15.29 0.59
N ILE A 394 -2.75 15.14 -0.05
CA ILE A 394 -1.74 14.13 0.28
C ILE A 394 -0.48 14.90 0.65
N THR A 395 -0.25 15.09 1.96
CA THR A 395 0.77 16.03 2.44
C THR A 395 1.59 15.54 3.61
N ASN A 396 2.84 16.01 3.71
CA ASN A 396 3.75 15.72 4.81
C ASN A 396 4.02 14.22 5.02
N ASN A 397 3.83 13.39 3.99
CA ASN A 397 4.03 11.96 4.11
C ASN A 397 5.48 11.59 3.78
N GLN A 398 5.98 10.54 4.42
CA GLN A 398 7.22 9.88 4.04
C GLN A 398 6.88 8.54 3.40
N ILE A 399 7.26 8.37 2.14
CA ILE A 399 7.02 7.15 1.35
C ILE A 399 8.37 6.59 0.96
N SER A 400 8.69 5.41 1.49
CA SER A 400 9.91 4.68 1.19
C SER A 400 9.57 3.27 0.74
N GLU A 401 10.39 2.71 -0.14
CA GLU A 401 10.34 1.30 -0.49
C GLU A 401 8.98 0.82 -1.03
N TYR A 402 8.48 1.43 -2.10
CA TYR A 402 7.25 1.01 -2.78
C TYR A 402 7.52 0.18 -4.05
N GLY A 403 6.46 -0.43 -4.58
CA GLY A 403 6.55 -1.31 -5.76
C GLY A 403 7.25 -2.64 -5.50
N ARG A 404 7.30 -3.12 -4.25
CA ARG A 404 8.07 -4.33 -3.87
C ARG A 404 7.47 -5.65 -4.39
N THR A 405 6.21 -5.64 -4.80
CA THR A 405 5.50 -6.80 -5.36
C THR A 405 5.15 -6.58 -6.83
N TYR A 406 4.67 -5.37 -7.15
CA TYR A 406 4.36 -4.87 -8.48
C TYR A 406 5.35 -3.77 -8.81
N PHE A 407 6.37 -4.10 -9.60
CA PHE A 407 7.50 -3.20 -9.82
C PHE A 407 7.07 -1.95 -10.56
N ASN A 408 6.05 -2.05 -11.41
CA ASN A 408 5.46 -0.95 -12.14
C ASN A 408 4.50 -0.06 -11.33
N ALA A 409 4.36 -0.28 -10.02
CA ALA A 409 3.46 0.53 -9.20
C ALA A 409 4.01 1.93 -8.95
N VAL A 410 3.11 2.90 -8.87
CA VAL A 410 3.41 4.30 -8.58
C VAL A 410 3.18 4.59 -7.10
N ALA A 411 4.07 5.32 -6.41
CA ALA A 411 3.86 5.65 -4.99
C ALA A 411 2.55 6.39 -4.75
N ILE A 412 2.32 7.48 -5.50
CA ILE A 412 1.07 8.25 -5.50
C ILE A 412 0.47 8.24 -6.91
N LEU A 413 -0.61 7.50 -7.10
CA LEU A 413 -1.30 7.36 -8.39
C LEU A 413 -2.64 8.10 -8.36
N ILE A 414 -2.89 9.00 -9.30
CA ILE A 414 -4.15 9.72 -9.45
C ILE A 414 -4.75 9.46 -10.84
N ILE A 415 -5.85 8.73 -10.87
CA ILE A 415 -6.65 8.46 -12.06
C ILE A 415 -7.99 9.16 -11.91
N HIS A 416 -8.33 9.99 -12.91
CA HIS A 416 -9.66 10.63 -13.03
C HIS A 416 -10.14 11.36 -11.76
N ALA A 417 -9.29 12.20 -11.18
CA ALA A 417 -9.64 13.05 -10.03
C ALA A 417 -9.13 14.48 -10.22
N ASN A 418 -9.80 15.42 -9.54
CA ASN A 418 -9.50 16.85 -9.65
C ASN A 418 -9.25 17.52 -8.29
N SER A 419 -8.58 18.67 -8.32
CA SER A 419 -8.21 19.42 -7.12
C SER A 419 -7.53 18.54 -6.06
N VAL A 420 -6.60 17.69 -6.50
CA VAL A 420 -5.73 16.89 -5.64
C VAL A 420 -4.45 17.66 -5.38
N ASP A 421 -4.17 17.96 -4.12
CA ASP A 421 -2.95 18.63 -3.67
C ASP A 421 -1.96 17.60 -3.11
N ILE A 422 -0.90 17.31 -3.87
CA ILE A 422 0.21 16.41 -3.51
C ILE A 422 1.40 17.29 -3.13
N THR A 423 1.56 17.57 -1.83
CA THR A 423 2.54 18.57 -1.39
C THR A 423 3.40 18.16 -0.20
N HIS A 424 4.64 18.64 -0.14
CA HIS A 424 5.52 18.44 1.03
C HIS A 424 5.72 16.97 1.40
N ASN A 425 5.68 16.05 0.43
CA ASN A 425 5.98 14.64 0.66
C ASN A 425 7.46 14.36 0.36
N GLU A 426 8.02 13.41 1.09
CA GLU A 426 9.31 12.80 0.77
C GLU A 426 9.04 11.40 0.19
N ILE A 427 9.48 11.13 -1.04
CA ILE A 427 9.23 9.88 -1.74
C ILE A 427 10.56 9.31 -2.25
N HIS A 428 10.95 8.13 -1.79
CA HIS A 428 12.19 7.52 -2.21
C HIS A 428 12.20 5.98 -2.22
N ASP A 429 13.28 5.44 -2.79
CA ASP A 429 13.55 4.01 -2.89
C ASP A 429 12.43 3.22 -3.60
N GLY A 430 11.85 3.80 -4.64
CA GLY A 430 10.81 3.19 -5.48
C GLY A 430 11.32 2.47 -6.72
N TYR A 431 10.64 1.42 -7.16
CA TYR A 431 10.99 0.68 -8.38
C TYR A 431 10.45 1.28 -9.68
N TYR A 432 9.55 2.25 -9.60
CA TYR A 432 8.97 2.94 -10.76
C TYR A 432 8.59 4.39 -10.40
N THR A 433 7.78 5.09 -11.19
CA THR A 433 7.35 6.48 -10.99
C THR A 433 6.91 6.80 -9.55
N ALA A 434 7.26 7.99 -9.03
CA ALA A 434 6.88 8.41 -7.68
C ALA A 434 5.47 9.03 -7.65
N VAL A 435 5.17 9.96 -8.56
CA VAL A 435 3.86 10.59 -8.67
C VAL A 435 3.36 10.48 -10.10
N SER A 436 2.15 9.96 -10.30
CA SER A 436 1.48 9.88 -11.60
C SER A 436 0.10 10.52 -11.52
N VAL A 437 -0.21 11.47 -12.40
CA VAL A 437 -1.54 12.12 -12.44
C VAL A 437 -2.09 12.12 -13.86
N GLY A 438 -3.33 11.64 -14.02
CA GLY A 438 -4.02 11.52 -15.29
C GLY A 438 -4.01 10.09 -15.84
N TRP A 439 -4.82 9.83 -16.87
CA TRP A 439 -5.01 8.49 -17.44
C TRP A 439 -5.52 8.46 -18.89
N VAL A 440 -5.73 9.61 -19.53
CA VAL A 440 -6.28 9.68 -20.89
C VAL A 440 -5.13 9.94 -21.86
N TRP A 441 -4.81 8.96 -22.70
CA TRP A 441 -3.85 9.15 -23.78
C TRP A 441 -4.44 10.06 -24.86
N GLY A 442 -3.65 11.05 -25.28
CA GLY A 442 -4.06 12.05 -26.27
C GLY A 442 -4.88 13.20 -25.68
N TYR A 443 -5.67 13.86 -26.53
CA TYR A 443 -6.33 15.13 -26.22
C TYR A 443 -7.81 15.00 -25.84
N ASP A 444 -8.29 13.77 -25.65
CA ASP A 444 -9.68 13.50 -25.27
C ASP A 444 -10.01 14.08 -23.89
N TYR A 445 -11.31 14.13 -23.60
CA TYR A 445 -11.80 14.64 -22.33
C TYR A 445 -11.21 13.86 -21.15
N ASN A 446 -10.66 14.61 -20.19
CA ASN A 446 -10.12 14.09 -18.95
C ASN A 446 -10.65 14.95 -17.80
N VAL A 447 -11.29 14.32 -16.82
CA VAL A 447 -11.79 14.99 -15.60
C VAL A 447 -10.66 15.56 -14.74
N SER A 448 -9.42 15.08 -14.91
CA SER A 448 -8.26 15.57 -14.17
C SER A 448 -8.03 17.06 -14.42
N TYR A 449 -8.15 17.85 -13.35
CA TYR A 449 -8.23 19.31 -13.42
C TYR A 449 -7.70 19.92 -12.13
N ASN A 450 -6.98 21.05 -12.23
CA ASN A 450 -6.51 21.83 -11.07
C ASN A 450 -5.75 21.01 -10.01
N ASN A 451 -4.98 20.01 -10.44
CA ASN A 451 -4.16 19.20 -9.53
C ASN A 451 -2.84 19.93 -9.22
N LYS A 452 -2.27 19.68 -8.03
CA LYS A 452 -0.97 20.25 -7.66
C LYS A 452 -0.01 19.15 -7.26
N VAL A 453 1.18 19.17 -7.84
CA VAL A 453 2.33 18.38 -7.39
C VAL A 453 3.41 19.38 -7.02
N CYS A 454 3.45 19.78 -5.75
CA CYS A 454 4.29 20.90 -5.31
C CYS A 454 5.16 20.60 -4.10
N ASP A 455 6.36 21.16 -4.07
CA ASP A 455 7.24 21.18 -2.89
C ASP A 455 7.53 19.77 -2.33
N ASN A 456 7.59 18.75 -3.20
CA ASN A 456 7.95 17.37 -2.83
C ASN A 456 9.46 17.13 -3.01
N LEU A 457 10.03 16.25 -2.19
CA LEU A 457 11.37 15.69 -2.36
C LEU A 457 11.25 14.26 -2.90
N ILE A 458 11.78 14.01 -4.09
CA ILE A 458 11.64 12.74 -4.80
C ILE A 458 13.04 12.23 -5.20
N TYR A 459 13.44 11.04 -4.74
CA TYR A 459 14.76 10.51 -5.10
C TYR A 459 14.90 8.99 -5.08
N ASN A 460 15.93 8.46 -5.76
CA ASN A 460 16.19 7.01 -5.87
C ASN A 460 14.99 6.25 -6.45
N ILE A 461 14.51 6.71 -7.60
CA ILE A 461 13.31 6.23 -8.29
C ILE A 461 13.71 5.35 -9.48
N GLY A 462 12.98 4.26 -9.72
CA GLY A 462 13.15 3.35 -10.85
C GLY A 462 14.21 2.26 -10.63
N GLN A 463 15.38 2.66 -10.11
CA GLN A 463 16.48 1.75 -9.72
C GLN A 463 16.93 0.76 -10.82
N GLY A 464 16.63 1.03 -12.09
CA GLY A 464 17.01 0.17 -13.21
C GLY A 464 16.12 -1.07 -13.41
N TRP A 465 14.98 -1.17 -12.73
CA TRP A 465 14.07 -2.29 -12.92
C TRP A 465 13.24 -2.19 -14.19
N LEU A 466 12.73 -1.00 -14.51
CA LEU A 466 11.81 -0.73 -15.61
C LEU A 466 12.22 0.58 -16.33
N SER A 467 11.54 0.89 -17.42
CA SER A 467 11.72 2.08 -18.26
C SER A 467 10.38 2.82 -18.47
N ASP A 468 10.43 3.88 -19.28
CA ASP A 468 9.27 4.72 -19.66
C ASP A 468 8.52 5.30 -18.45
N MET A 469 9.27 5.96 -17.56
CA MET A 469 8.82 6.48 -16.28
C MET A 469 9.30 7.91 -16.00
N GLY A 470 8.84 8.48 -14.89
CA GLY A 470 9.33 9.77 -14.41
C GLY A 470 9.39 9.84 -12.90
N GLY A 471 10.18 10.75 -12.33
CA GLY A 471 9.99 11.14 -10.94
C GLY A 471 8.55 11.65 -10.74
N ILE A 472 8.13 12.57 -11.61
CA ILE A 472 6.73 13.00 -11.77
C ILE A 472 6.29 12.66 -13.19
N TYR A 473 5.19 11.95 -13.33
CA TYR A 473 4.56 11.56 -14.59
C TYR A 473 3.19 12.21 -14.72
N MET A 474 2.87 12.73 -15.89
CA MET A 474 1.56 13.28 -16.22
C MET A 474 1.02 12.68 -17.51
N LEU A 475 -0.31 12.59 -17.62
CA LEU A 475 -0.97 12.07 -18.82
C LEU A 475 -2.27 12.81 -19.14
N GLY A 476 -2.45 13.16 -20.42
CA GLY A 476 -3.67 13.77 -20.94
C GLY A 476 -3.90 15.25 -20.58
N ASN A 477 -5.00 15.80 -21.08
CA ASN A 477 -5.37 17.20 -20.90
C ASN A 477 -5.73 17.50 -19.42
N GLN A 478 -5.01 18.42 -18.76
CA GLN A 478 -5.26 18.74 -17.33
C GLN A 478 -5.18 20.25 -17.03
N PRO A 479 -6.21 21.02 -17.39
CA PRO A 479 -6.20 22.46 -17.21
C PRO A 479 -6.03 22.88 -15.76
N GLY A 480 -5.17 23.88 -15.53
CA GLY A 480 -4.92 24.45 -14.21
C GLY A 480 -4.02 23.59 -13.32
N THR A 481 -3.53 22.44 -13.80
CA THR A 481 -2.58 21.63 -13.05
C THR A 481 -1.23 22.33 -12.94
N VAL A 482 -0.62 22.25 -11.75
CA VAL A 482 0.66 22.90 -11.42
C VAL A 482 1.66 21.87 -10.90
N ILE A 483 2.87 21.90 -11.45
CA ILE A 483 4.05 21.17 -10.97
C ILE A 483 5.08 22.20 -10.56
N SER A 484 5.29 22.42 -9.25
CA SER A 484 6.15 23.51 -8.80
C SER A 484 6.96 23.22 -7.54
N GLY A 485 8.21 23.71 -7.49
CA GLY A 485 9.01 23.68 -6.27
C GLY A 485 9.53 22.29 -5.87
N ASN A 486 9.36 21.27 -6.72
CA ASN A 486 9.81 19.91 -6.39
C ASN A 486 11.33 19.79 -6.56
N VAL A 487 11.93 18.94 -5.74
CA VAL A 487 13.32 18.49 -5.89
C VAL A 487 13.30 17.02 -6.28
N ILE A 488 13.84 16.70 -7.47
CA ILE A 488 13.78 15.38 -8.08
C ILE A 488 15.20 14.95 -8.46
N HIS A 489 15.70 13.84 -7.93
CA HIS A 489 17.03 13.37 -8.32
C HIS A 489 17.23 11.86 -8.23
N ASN A 490 18.27 11.34 -8.88
CA ASN A 490 18.56 9.89 -8.90
C ASN A 490 17.37 9.08 -9.44
N VAL A 491 16.84 9.49 -10.59
CA VAL A 491 15.81 8.74 -11.32
C VAL A 491 16.51 7.85 -12.35
N SER A 492 16.35 6.53 -12.27
CA SER A 492 17.08 5.57 -13.09
C SER A 492 16.13 4.56 -13.74
N ALA A 493 16.11 4.53 -15.07
CA ALA A 493 15.46 3.49 -15.85
C ALA A 493 16.43 2.34 -16.17
N ASP A 494 15.98 1.32 -16.91
CA ASP A 494 16.81 0.20 -17.33
C ASP A 494 18.08 0.70 -18.05
N PRO A 495 19.29 0.41 -17.50
CA PRO A 495 20.53 0.79 -18.15
C PRO A 495 20.76 0.06 -19.48
N GLU A 496 20.18 -1.12 -19.70
CA GLU A 496 20.33 -1.88 -20.95
C GLU A 496 19.56 -1.25 -22.13
N GLU A 497 18.55 -0.42 -21.83
CA GLU A 497 17.83 0.41 -22.81
C GLU A 497 18.48 1.79 -23.01
N GLY A 498 19.71 1.98 -22.52
CA GLY A 498 20.43 3.25 -22.63
C GLY A 498 19.88 4.36 -21.73
N GLY A 499 19.12 4.01 -20.69
CA GLY A 499 18.50 4.95 -19.77
C GLY A 499 17.20 5.59 -20.29
N TYR A 500 16.65 5.09 -21.40
CA TYR A 500 15.36 5.54 -21.94
C TYR A 500 14.27 5.50 -20.85
N GLY A 501 13.53 6.60 -20.71
CA GLY A 501 12.45 6.68 -19.74
C GLY A 501 12.87 6.87 -18.29
N GLY A 502 14.11 7.27 -18.00
CA GLY A 502 14.54 7.68 -16.66
C GLY A 502 14.40 9.17 -16.42
N TRP A 503 13.22 9.76 -16.62
CA TRP A 503 13.03 11.22 -16.65
C TRP A 503 12.77 11.86 -15.28
N GLY A 504 13.18 13.11 -15.08
CA GLY A 504 12.84 13.87 -13.87
C GLY A 504 11.33 14.20 -13.82
N ILE A 505 10.87 15.00 -14.77
CA ILE A 505 9.46 15.31 -15.01
C ILE A 505 9.10 14.84 -16.41
N TYR A 506 8.12 13.96 -16.50
CA TYR A 506 7.63 13.39 -17.74
C TYR A 506 6.17 13.81 -17.97
N LEU A 507 5.96 14.67 -18.96
CA LEU A 507 4.65 15.00 -19.47
C LEU A 507 4.36 14.11 -20.68
N ASP A 508 3.70 12.97 -20.47
CA ASP A 508 3.41 11.98 -21.50
C ASP A 508 2.17 12.36 -22.33
N GLU A 509 1.75 11.48 -23.25
CA GLU A 509 0.85 11.74 -24.36
C GLU A 509 -0.35 12.63 -24.00
N GLY A 510 -0.47 13.76 -24.70
CA GLY A 510 -1.58 14.70 -24.54
C GLY A 510 -1.49 15.60 -23.32
N SER A 511 -0.47 15.45 -22.45
CA SER A 511 -0.24 16.33 -21.29
C SER A 511 -0.27 17.80 -21.68
N SER A 512 -1.31 18.52 -21.30
CA SER A 512 -1.59 19.87 -21.81
C SER A 512 -2.17 20.81 -20.75
N TYR A 513 -1.98 22.12 -20.97
CA TYR A 513 -2.48 23.23 -20.13
C TYR A 513 -1.97 23.23 -18.68
N MET A 514 -0.75 22.71 -18.49
CA MET A 514 -0.09 22.64 -17.19
C MET A 514 0.93 23.78 -17.02
N LEU A 515 1.17 24.18 -15.78
CA LEU A 515 2.28 25.04 -15.38
C LEU A 515 3.36 24.20 -14.71
N VAL A 516 4.56 24.17 -15.29
CA VAL A 516 5.76 23.57 -14.71
C VAL A 516 6.74 24.69 -14.35
N GLU A 517 6.96 24.96 -13.07
CA GLU A 517 7.85 26.05 -12.67
C GLU A 517 8.71 25.75 -11.45
N LYS A 518 9.92 26.30 -11.38
CA LYS A 518 10.75 26.27 -10.17
C LYS A 518 11.06 24.86 -9.62
N ASN A 519 11.09 23.85 -10.48
CA ASN A 519 11.50 22.49 -10.09
C ASN A 519 13.01 22.31 -10.28
N LEU A 520 13.67 21.61 -9.37
CA LEU A 520 15.05 21.18 -9.50
C LEU A 520 15.09 19.69 -9.83
N ALA A 521 15.48 19.34 -11.06
CA ALA A 521 15.61 17.95 -11.52
C ALA A 521 17.03 17.67 -12.04
N TYR A 522 17.74 16.70 -11.43
CA TYR A 522 19.12 16.34 -11.80
C TYR A 522 19.41 14.85 -11.56
N ALA A 523 20.54 14.34 -12.08
CA ALA A 523 20.91 12.92 -11.97
C ALA A 523 19.77 11.96 -12.41
N CYS A 524 19.16 12.28 -13.55
CA CYS A 524 18.17 11.46 -14.22
C CYS A 524 18.87 10.56 -15.25
N GLY A 525 18.36 9.34 -15.46
CA GLY A 525 18.89 8.37 -16.43
C GLY A 525 18.71 8.85 -17.88
N SER A 526 17.76 9.75 -18.10
CA SER A 526 17.56 10.49 -19.34
C SER A 526 17.43 12.00 -19.04
N ASP A 527 16.50 12.70 -19.69
CA ASP A 527 16.29 14.15 -19.52
C ASP A 527 15.70 14.52 -18.15
N SER A 528 16.05 15.70 -17.64
CA SER A 528 15.40 16.28 -16.45
C SER A 528 13.92 16.62 -16.69
N TYR A 529 13.55 16.90 -17.94
CA TYR A 529 12.19 17.19 -18.37
C TYR A 529 11.96 16.61 -19.76
N HIS A 530 10.87 15.87 -19.93
CA HIS A 530 10.46 15.30 -21.21
C HIS A 530 8.99 15.62 -21.50
N LEU A 531 8.70 15.97 -22.74
CA LEU A 531 7.35 16.24 -23.23
C LEU A 531 7.07 15.36 -24.44
N HIS A 532 6.07 14.49 -24.30
CA HIS A 532 5.61 13.62 -25.36
C HIS A 532 4.19 14.04 -25.78
N TYR A 533 4.08 14.54 -27.01
CA TYR A 533 2.80 14.81 -27.67
C TYR A 533 1.81 15.67 -26.86
N GLY A 534 2.31 16.66 -26.12
CA GLY A 534 1.50 17.62 -25.33
C GLY A 534 1.46 19.04 -25.90
N SER A 535 0.60 19.90 -25.35
CA SER A 535 0.34 21.25 -25.89
C SER A 535 0.01 22.29 -24.81
N TYR A 536 0.26 23.57 -25.08
CA TYR A 536 -0.11 24.70 -24.20
C TYR A 536 0.42 24.63 -22.75
N ASN A 537 1.48 23.86 -22.51
CA ASN A 537 2.18 23.86 -21.23
C ASN A 537 3.05 25.11 -21.11
N THR A 538 3.12 25.69 -19.92
CA THR A 538 4.06 26.77 -19.58
C THR A 538 5.18 26.19 -18.74
N VAL A 539 6.42 26.30 -19.20
CA VAL A 539 7.62 25.84 -18.47
C VAL A 539 8.50 27.06 -18.18
N ARG A 540 8.83 27.34 -16.91
CA ARG A 540 9.64 28.52 -16.53
C ARG A 540 10.46 28.42 -15.24
#